data_AF-A0A812RMS2-F1
#
_entry.id   AF-A0A812RMS2-F1
#
_cell.length_a   1.000
_cell.length_b   1.000
_cell.length_c   1.000
_cell.angle_alpha   90.00
_cell.angle_beta   90.00
_cell.angle_gamma   90.00
#
_symmetry.space_group_name_H-M   'P 1'
#
loop_
_entity.id
_entity.type
_entity.pdbx_description
1 polymer ?
#
loop_
_entity_poly.entity_id
_entity_poly.type
_entity_poly.pdbx_seq_one_letter_code
_entity_poly.pdbx_strand_id
1 'polypeptide(L)'
;VVLHHGLCPWAQLAQQADVITYLSCEATTPSAVGSVVRSEAMRLVRRRVPWATSLVVCPRVLSWRDDFHAFDAWVATSNHLDDLEELVSLVAFHPRFARWHTLASSVTPGAQVRSHYEEMDGEKSKKALPAIVESMDPKKVGVRRIGLRFLDDGVLQWVPADWLTPAWKTAELLVDNQMHQAPFPTVHLIRRKDLATVKSSRGGYEVVASLQARNSQYLQKLRSDDCMTEKAVSRSEQKKPFKYVVSCSLLALGEPLVSVLFLAELLLQAKAASVLGTSESWDVFL
;
A
#
# COMPACT_ATOMS: atom_id res chain seq x y z
N VAL A 1 -0.82 -12.77 -7.74
CA VAL A 1 -1.14 -11.74 -8.75
C VAL A 1 0.10 -10.91 -9.11
N VAL A 2 0.52 -9.94 -8.29
CA VAL A 2 1.55 -8.92 -8.61
C VAL A 2 2.83 -9.45 -9.29
N LEU A 3 3.49 -10.41 -8.64
CA LEU A 3 4.74 -11.02 -9.14
C LEU A 3 4.51 -11.80 -10.45
N HIS A 4 3.51 -12.70 -10.44
CA HIS A 4 3.18 -13.58 -11.57
C HIS A 4 2.86 -12.81 -12.86
N HIS A 5 2.15 -11.68 -12.76
CA HIS A 5 1.77 -10.86 -13.92
C HIS A 5 2.78 -9.72 -14.23
N GLY A 6 3.92 -9.65 -13.55
CA GLY A 6 4.93 -8.61 -13.79
C GLY A 6 4.39 -7.18 -13.62
N LEU A 7 3.51 -6.97 -12.63
CA LEU A 7 2.87 -5.68 -12.38
C LEU A 7 3.78 -4.74 -11.58
N CYS A 8 4.59 -5.28 -10.66
CA CYS A 8 5.58 -4.50 -9.92
C CYS A 8 6.94 -4.53 -10.65
N PRO A 9 7.43 -3.41 -11.20
CA PRO A 9 8.69 -3.37 -11.97
C PRO A 9 9.92 -3.64 -11.09
N TRP A 10 9.85 -3.24 -9.82
CA TRP A 10 10.91 -3.40 -8.83
C TRP A 10 11.02 -4.85 -8.37
N ALA A 11 9.87 -5.47 -8.05
CA ALA A 11 9.84 -6.84 -7.59
C ALA A 11 10.13 -7.85 -8.71
N GLN A 12 9.81 -7.57 -9.98
CA GLN A 12 10.14 -8.47 -11.09
C GLN A 12 11.65 -8.71 -11.22
N LEU A 13 12.47 -7.65 -11.18
CA LEU A 13 13.94 -7.77 -11.25
C LEU A 13 14.49 -8.49 -10.00
N ALA A 14 13.99 -8.14 -8.82
CA ALA A 14 14.40 -8.79 -7.58
C ALA A 14 14.01 -10.28 -7.52
N GLN A 15 12.86 -10.65 -8.11
CA GLN A 15 12.41 -12.03 -8.21
C GLN A 15 13.24 -12.84 -9.21
N GLN A 16 13.56 -12.26 -10.37
CA GLN A 16 14.39 -12.92 -11.39
C GLN A 16 15.82 -13.21 -10.91
N ALA A 17 16.35 -12.38 -10.01
CA ALA A 17 17.66 -12.58 -9.40
C ALA A 17 17.62 -13.35 -8.05
N ASP A 18 16.44 -13.81 -7.62
CA ASP A 18 16.21 -14.48 -6.32
C ASP A 18 16.69 -13.69 -5.09
N VAL A 19 16.50 -12.36 -5.13
CA VAL A 19 16.92 -11.40 -4.09
C VAL A 19 15.73 -10.75 -3.36
N ILE A 20 14.60 -11.45 -3.25
CA ILE A 20 13.48 -11.08 -2.36
C ILE A 20 13.54 -11.97 -1.13
N THR A 21 13.72 -11.37 0.06
CA THR A 21 13.58 -12.11 1.32
C THR A 21 12.16 -12.02 1.86
N TYR A 22 11.72 -13.07 2.55
CA TYR A 22 10.39 -13.17 3.17
C TYR A 22 10.57 -13.43 4.67
N LEU A 23 9.93 -12.61 5.50
CA LEU A 23 9.99 -12.71 6.96
C LEU A 23 8.58 -12.88 7.52
N SER A 24 8.28 -14.03 8.11
CA SER A 24 7.08 -14.19 8.94
C SER A 24 7.29 -13.44 10.26
N CYS A 25 6.43 -12.46 10.52
CA CYS A 25 6.40 -11.71 11.76
C CYS A 25 5.45 -12.40 12.74
N GLU A 26 6.01 -13.03 13.78
CA GLU A 26 5.24 -13.72 14.82
C GLU A 26 4.64 -12.76 15.87
N ALA A 27 4.81 -11.44 15.70
CA ALA A 27 4.24 -10.43 16.59
C ALA A 27 2.71 -10.36 16.47
N THR A 28 2.03 -10.23 17.61
CA THR A 28 0.57 -10.15 17.73
C THR A 28 0.05 -8.72 17.87
N THR A 29 0.92 -7.72 18.04
CA THR A 29 0.54 -6.31 18.26
C THR A 29 1.24 -5.36 17.27
N PRO A 30 0.60 -4.25 16.86
CA PRO A 30 1.19 -3.24 15.97
C PRO A 30 2.57 -2.72 16.37
N SER A 31 2.77 -2.42 17.65
CA SER A 31 4.04 -1.90 18.18
C SER A 31 5.18 -2.93 18.09
N ALA A 32 4.88 -4.21 18.37
CA ALA A 32 5.86 -5.28 18.22
C ALA A 32 6.20 -5.55 16.74
N VAL A 33 5.24 -5.42 15.81
CA VAL A 33 5.52 -5.43 14.37
C VAL A 33 6.45 -4.27 13.98
N GLY A 34 6.21 -3.07 14.51
CA GLY A 34 7.09 -1.90 14.29
C GLY A 34 8.56 -2.18 14.59
N SER A 35 8.83 -2.89 15.70
CA SER A 35 10.18 -3.31 16.08
C SER A 35 10.80 -4.32 15.10
N VAL A 36 10.00 -5.26 14.56
CA VAL A 36 10.45 -6.24 13.56
C VAL A 36 10.72 -5.56 12.21
N VAL A 37 9.82 -4.69 11.76
CA VAL A 37 9.97 -3.91 10.52
C VAL A 37 11.21 -3.02 10.57
N ARG A 38 11.43 -2.33 11.69
CA ARG A 38 12.66 -1.54 11.93
C ARG A 38 13.92 -2.40 11.88
N SER A 39 13.94 -3.54 12.56
CA SER A 39 15.09 -4.46 12.58
C SER A 39 15.43 -4.98 11.18
N GLU A 40 14.41 -5.32 10.37
CA GLU A 40 14.61 -5.75 8.98
C GLU A 40 15.05 -4.58 8.07
N ALA A 41 14.50 -3.38 8.24
CA ALA A 41 14.96 -2.18 7.52
C ALA A 41 16.45 -1.88 7.83
N MET A 42 16.86 -1.92 9.10
CA MET A 42 18.25 -1.77 9.55
C MET A 42 19.18 -2.88 9.00
N ARG A 43 18.66 -4.08 8.73
CA ARG A 43 19.39 -5.15 8.04
C ARG A 43 19.52 -4.84 6.56
N LEU A 44 18.41 -4.50 5.90
CA LEU A 44 18.31 -4.24 4.46
C LEU A 44 19.27 -3.15 3.97
N VAL A 45 19.48 -2.09 4.74
CA VAL A 45 20.39 -0.98 4.39
C VAL A 45 21.89 -1.32 4.53
N ARG A 46 22.26 -2.46 5.14
CA ARG A 46 23.67 -2.85 5.32
C ARG A 46 24.33 -3.14 3.97
N ARG A 47 25.63 -2.85 3.87
CA ARG A 47 26.41 -2.99 2.62
C ARG A 47 26.49 -4.41 2.05
N ARG A 48 26.23 -5.44 2.86
CA ARG A 48 26.36 -6.87 2.50
C ARG A 48 25.19 -7.68 3.04
N VAL A 49 24.03 -7.56 2.38
CA VAL A 49 22.91 -8.52 2.51
C VAL A 49 22.71 -9.22 1.17
N PRO A 50 22.34 -10.52 1.15
CA PRO A 50 22.12 -11.25 -0.10
C PRO A 50 20.79 -10.93 -0.79
N TRP A 51 19.90 -10.13 -0.17
CA TRP A 51 18.64 -9.68 -0.77
C TRP A 51 18.64 -8.18 -1.12
N ALA A 52 17.73 -7.79 -2.02
CA ALA A 52 17.52 -6.41 -2.46
C ALA A 52 16.27 -5.77 -1.85
N THR A 53 15.26 -6.57 -1.51
CA THR A 53 14.01 -6.12 -0.86
C THR A 53 13.51 -7.17 0.12
N SER A 54 12.69 -6.75 1.09
CA SER A 54 12.18 -7.63 2.16
C SER A 54 10.66 -7.54 2.30
N LEU A 55 9.96 -8.67 2.35
CA LEU A 55 8.54 -8.75 2.64
C LEU A 55 8.32 -9.23 4.08
N VAL A 56 7.85 -8.33 4.95
CA VAL A 56 7.51 -8.62 6.35
C VAL A 56 6.02 -8.94 6.42
N VAL A 57 5.70 -10.22 6.51
CA VAL A 57 4.33 -10.77 6.51
C VAL A 57 3.85 -10.84 7.97
N CYS A 58 2.68 -10.26 8.27
CA CYS A 58 2.19 -10.06 9.65
C CYS A 58 0.87 -10.83 9.90
N PRO A 59 0.87 -12.17 9.91
CA PRO A 59 -0.35 -12.98 9.95
C PRO A 59 -1.06 -12.99 11.31
N ARG A 60 -0.38 -12.59 12.41
CA ARG A 60 -0.88 -12.76 13.79
C ARG A 60 -1.51 -11.52 14.42
N VAL A 61 -1.46 -10.36 13.77
CA VAL A 61 -2.13 -9.14 14.27
C VAL A 61 -3.60 -9.18 13.89
N LEU A 62 -4.44 -9.72 14.79
CA LEU A 62 -5.86 -9.98 14.52
C LEU A 62 -6.63 -8.70 14.13
N SER A 63 -6.30 -7.56 14.73
CA SER A 63 -6.88 -6.24 14.40
C SER A 63 -6.59 -5.75 12.98
N TRP A 64 -5.71 -6.43 12.24
CA TRP A 64 -5.42 -6.14 10.83
C TRP A 64 -5.94 -7.20 9.87
N ARG A 65 -6.49 -8.32 10.35
CA ARG A 65 -6.83 -9.45 9.46
C ARG A 65 -7.88 -9.06 8.42
N ASP A 66 -8.97 -8.46 8.89
CA ASP A 66 -10.14 -8.09 8.10
C ASP A 66 -10.37 -6.56 8.06
N ASP A 67 -9.62 -5.79 8.85
CA ASP A 67 -9.65 -4.33 8.85
C ASP A 67 -8.42 -3.77 8.11
N PHE A 68 -8.64 -3.38 6.85
CA PHE A 68 -7.65 -2.68 6.04
C PHE A 68 -7.31 -1.30 6.63
N HIS A 69 -8.28 -0.57 7.17
CA HIS A 69 -8.07 0.80 7.64
C HIS A 69 -7.22 0.84 8.92
N ALA A 70 -7.38 -0.12 9.83
CA ALA A 70 -6.50 -0.27 10.99
C ALA A 70 -5.04 -0.58 10.61
N PHE A 71 -4.82 -1.33 9.52
CA PHE A 71 -3.48 -1.58 8.98
C PHE A 71 -2.93 -0.35 8.24
N ASP A 72 -3.72 0.27 7.36
CA ASP A 72 -3.32 1.42 6.55
C ASP A 72 -2.98 2.64 7.43
N ALA A 73 -3.77 2.88 8.49
CA ALA A 73 -3.50 3.93 9.48
C ALA A 73 -2.20 3.66 10.27
N TRP A 74 -1.92 2.40 10.63
CA TRP A 74 -0.65 2.05 11.27
C TRP A 74 0.54 2.25 10.31
N VAL A 75 0.42 1.86 9.04
CA VAL A 75 1.48 2.13 8.04
C VAL A 75 1.72 3.63 7.88
N ALA A 76 0.66 4.42 7.72
CA ALA A 76 0.77 5.87 7.54
C ALA A 76 1.35 6.60 8.76
N THR A 77 1.15 6.07 9.97
CA THR A 77 1.66 6.64 11.23
C THR A 77 2.92 5.96 11.77
N SER A 78 3.56 5.09 10.98
CA SER A 78 4.72 4.31 11.41
C SER A 78 6.00 5.15 11.51
N ASN A 79 6.14 5.88 12.62
CA ASN A 79 7.36 6.60 13.00
C ASN A 79 8.57 5.68 13.34
N HIS A 80 8.40 4.38 13.19
CA HIS A 80 9.40 3.36 13.50
C HIS A 80 10.62 3.39 12.55
N LEU A 81 10.56 4.20 11.49
CA LEU A 81 11.55 4.29 10.42
C LEU A 81 12.06 5.72 10.16
N ASP A 82 11.78 6.71 11.01
CA ASP A 82 12.14 8.12 10.77
C ASP A 82 13.63 8.31 10.42
N ASP A 83 14.54 7.73 11.22
CA ASP A 83 16.00 7.74 10.98
C ASP A 83 16.47 6.87 9.78
N LEU A 84 15.55 6.18 9.12
CA LEU A 84 15.78 5.34 7.94
C LEU A 84 14.96 5.79 6.72
N GLU A 85 14.20 6.87 6.82
CA GLU A 85 13.22 7.25 5.80
C GLU A 85 13.89 7.58 4.47
N GLU A 86 15.06 8.23 4.48
CA GLU A 86 15.86 8.53 3.29
C GLU A 86 16.44 7.28 2.62
N LEU A 87 16.53 6.17 3.35
CA LEU A 87 17.20 4.94 2.93
C LEU A 87 16.23 3.85 2.48
N VAL A 88 15.03 3.80 3.09
CA VAL A 88 14.04 2.74 2.91
C VAL A 88 12.67 3.33 2.54
N SER A 89 11.94 2.57 1.73
CA SER A 89 10.55 2.82 1.36
C SER A 89 9.68 1.68 1.82
N LEU A 90 8.50 2.01 2.31
CA LEU A 90 7.50 1.08 2.80
C LEU A 90 6.34 1.03 1.80
N VAL A 91 5.99 -0.15 1.29
CA VAL A 91 4.77 -0.36 0.49
C VAL A 91 3.85 -1.34 1.21
N ALA A 92 2.61 -0.92 1.45
CA ALA A 92 1.58 -1.72 2.12
C ALA A 92 0.89 -2.71 1.16
N PHE A 93 0.67 -3.92 1.66
CA PHE A 93 -0.17 -4.95 1.03
C PHE A 93 -1.13 -5.56 2.05
N HIS A 94 -2.38 -5.81 1.66
CA HIS A 94 -3.43 -6.27 2.59
C HIS A 94 -4.47 -7.16 1.91
N PRO A 95 -5.00 -8.22 2.55
CA PRO A 95 -5.99 -9.11 1.92
C PRO A 95 -7.22 -8.40 1.38
N ARG A 96 -7.62 -7.31 2.04
CA ARG A 96 -8.77 -6.47 1.72
C ARG A 96 -8.34 -5.04 1.37
N PHE A 97 -7.16 -4.87 0.76
CA PHE A 97 -6.69 -3.55 0.33
C PHE A 97 -7.76 -2.85 -0.52
N ALA A 98 -8.14 -1.65 -0.08
CA ALA A 98 -9.33 -0.94 -0.56
C ALA A 98 -9.13 0.58 -0.46
N ARG A 99 -7.99 1.09 -0.97
CA ARG A 99 -7.67 2.52 -0.96
C ARG A 99 -8.38 3.26 -2.11
N TRP A 100 -8.31 2.73 -3.32
CA TRP A 100 -8.75 3.47 -4.52
C TRP A 100 -10.18 3.13 -4.94
N HIS A 101 -10.97 4.17 -5.20
CA HIS A 101 -12.38 4.07 -5.52
C HIS A 101 -12.66 4.78 -6.85
N THR A 102 -13.75 4.44 -7.54
CA THR A 102 -14.18 5.25 -8.69
C THR A 102 -14.65 6.62 -8.21
N LEU A 103 -14.40 7.64 -9.03
CA LEU A 103 -14.90 8.99 -8.78
C LEU A 103 -16.42 9.04 -9.01
N ALA A 104 -17.13 9.82 -8.20
CA ALA A 104 -18.55 10.07 -8.36
C ALA A 104 -18.83 10.72 -9.73
N SER A 105 -19.97 10.40 -10.33
CA SER A 105 -20.35 10.88 -11.67
C SER A 105 -20.52 12.41 -11.78
N SER A 106 -20.60 13.11 -10.64
CA SER A 106 -20.56 14.58 -10.56
C SER A 106 -19.16 15.17 -10.74
N VAL A 107 -18.09 14.39 -10.53
CA VAL A 107 -16.70 14.81 -10.73
C VAL A 107 -16.37 14.65 -12.21
N THR A 108 -16.53 15.73 -12.97
CA THR A 108 -16.27 15.81 -14.42
C THR A 108 -15.57 17.13 -14.76
N PRO A 109 -14.88 17.27 -15.91
CA PRO A 109 -14.27 18.53 -16.31
C PRO A 109 -15.27 19.70 -16.30
N GLY A 110 -14.89 20.82 -15.68
CA GLY A 110 -15.75 21.97 -15.40
C GLY A 110 -16.50 21.91 -14.07
N ALA A 111 -16.57 20.76 -13.39
CA ALA A 111 -17.20 20.66 -12.07
C ALA A 111 -16.36 21.38 -10.99
N GLN A 112 -17.04 22.07 -10.08
CA GLN A 112 -16.43 22.64 -8.88
C GLN A 112 -16.36 21.59 -7.77
N VAL A 113 -15.18 21.38 -7.22
CA VAL A 113 -14.88 20.44 -6.13
C VAL A 113 -14.16 21.16 -4.99
N ARG A 114 -13.92 20.45 -3.87
CA ARG A 114 -12.88 20.84 -2.91
C ARG A 114 -11.80 19.78 -2.89
N SER A 115 -10.54 20.19 -2.76
CA SER A 115 -9.41 19.28 -2.66
C SER A 115 -8.29 19.85 -1.80
N HIS A 116 -7.52 18.98 -1.18
CA HIS A 116 -6.17 19.32 -0.74
C HIS A 116 -5.28 19.58 -1.96
N TYR A 117 -4.21 20.35 -1.76
CA TYR A 117 -3.25 20.77 -2.76
C TYR A 117 -1.83 20.41 -2.30
N GLU A 118 -0.89 20.41 -3.23
CA GLU A 118 0.52 20.15 -2.99
C GLU A 118 1.17 21.45 -2.48
N GLU A 119 1.74 21.41 -1.28
CA GLU A 119 2.50 22.51 -0.67
C GLU A 119 3.93 22.57 -1.28
N MET A 120 4.73 23.60 -0.95
CA MET A 120 6.05 23.81 -1.57
C MET A 120 7.09 22.71 -1.30
N ASP A 121 6.88 21.91 -0.26
CA ASP A 121 7.67 20.73 0.12
C ASP A 121 7.21 19.44 -0.59
N GLY A 122 6.12 19.50 -1.35
CA GLY A 122 5.48 18.33 -1.98
C GLY A 122 4.41 17.66 -1.11
N GLU A 123 4.17 18.16 0.11
CA GLU A 123 3.26 17.53 1.06
C GLU A 123 1.79 17.89 0.81
N LYS A 124 0.90 17.04 1.33
CA LYS A 124 -0.54 17.27 1.30
C LYS A 124 -0.92 18.40 2.24
N SER A 125 -1.50 19.47 1.69
CA SER A 125 -1.94 20.62 2.49
C SER A 125 -2.94 20.24 3.58
N LYS A 126 -2.95 20.97 4.71
CA LYS A 126 -3.86 20.69 5.83
C LYS A 126 -5.32 21.13 5.57
N LYS A 127 -5.53 22.05 4.61
CA LYS A 127 -6.84 22.63 4.26
C LYS A 127 -7.26 22.22 2.85
N ALA A 128 -8.51 21.80 2.67
CA ALA A 128 -9.06 21.60 1.34
C ALA A 128 -9.63 22.92 0.78
N LEU A 129 -9.21 23.31 -0.41
CA LEU A 129 -9.62 24.54 -1.10
C LEU A 129 -10.60 24.26 -2.25
N PRO A 130 -11.46 25.23 -2.62
CA PRO A 130 -12.29 25.13 -3.82
C PRO A 130 -11.43 25.09 -5.09
N ALA A 131 -11.78 24.22 -6.03
CA ALA A 131 -11.10 24.08 -7.31
C ALA A 131 -12.08 23.70 -8.43
N ILE A 132 -11.70 23.94 -9.68
CA ILE A 132 -12.39 23.41 -10.87
C ILE A 132 -11.62 22.21 -11.41
N VAL A 133 -12.34 21.15 -11.78
CA VAL A 133 -11.74 20.00 -12.48
C VAL A 133 -11.38 20.42 -13.90
N GLU A 134 -10.08 20.43 -14.21
CA GLU A 134 -9.55 20.76 -15.54
C GLU A 134 -9.42 19.51 -16.41
N SER A 135 -8.93 18.40 -15.83
CA SER A 135 -8.76 17.14 -16.57
C SER A 135 -8.74 15.90 -15.69
N MET A 136 -9.22 14.80 -16.27
CA MET A 136 -9.24 13.46 -15.67
C MET A 136 -8.61 12.41 -16.61
N ASP A 137 -7.97 12.85 -17.70
CA ASP A 137 -7.31 11.96 -18.66
C ASP A 137 -6.02 11.39 -18.04
N PRO A 138 -5.92 10.07 -17.77
CA PRO A 138 -4.75 9.49 -17.13
C PRO A 138 -3.48 9.60 -17.99
N LYS A 139 -3.59 9.89 -19.29
CA LYS A 139 -2.43 10.21 -20.15
C LYS A 139 -1.89 11.63 -19.95
N LYS A 140 -2.71 12.54 -19.39
CA LYS A 140 -2.33 13.93 -19.12
C LYS A 140 -1.91 14.13 -17.67
N VAL A 141 -2.72 13.67 -16.72
CA VAL A 141 -2.54 13.97 -15.28
C VAL A 141 -1.89 12.81 -14.50
N GLY A 142 -1.79 11.62 -15.10
CA GLY A 142 -1.33 10.40 -14.45
C GLY A 142 -2.47 9.54 -13.88
N VAL A 143 -2.17 8.28 -13.56
CA VAL A 143 -3.18 7.33 -13.05
C VAL A 143 -3.48 7.60 -11.58
N ARG A 144 -4.76 7.62 -11.21
CA ARG A 144 -5.27 8.00 -9.87
C ARG A 144 -4.98 9.46 -9.49
N ARG A 145 -4.61 10.32 -10.44
CA ARG A 145 -4.52 11.78 -10.26
C ARG A 145 -5.64 12.50 -11.02
N ILE A 146 -5.88 13.75 -10.64
CA ILE A 146 -6.88 14.64 -11.23
C ILE A 146 -6.28 16.05 -11.37
N GLY A 147 -6.44 16.66 -12.53
CA GLY A 147 -5.99 18.02 -12.80
C GLY A 147 -7.01 19.01 -12.27
N LEU A 148 -6.61 19.81 -11.28
CA LEU A 148 -7.45 20.78 -10.59
C LEU A 148 -6.86 22.19 -10.72
N ARG A 149 -7.70 23.15 -11.08
CA ARG A 149 -7.37 24.57 -11.02
C ARG A 149 -7.94 25.16 -9.74
N PHE A 150 -7.07 25.54 -8.80
CA PHE A 150 -7.50 26.12 -7.53
C PHE A 150 -8.05 27.54 -7.71
N LEU A 151 -9.10 27.87 -6.96
CA LEU A 151 -9.87 29.10 -7.15
C LEU A 151 -9.36 30.31 -6.34
N ASP A 152 -8.42 30.11 -5.41
CA ASP A 152 -7.80 31.18 -4.64
C ASP A 152 -6.58 31.80 -5.33
N ASP A 153 -5.76 31.01 -6.04
CA ASP A 153 -4.56 31.47 -6.75
C ASP A 153 -4.61 31.26 -8.28
N GLY A 154 -5.56 30.47 -8.80
CA GLY A 154 -5.66 30.12 -10.22
C GLY A 154 -4.69 29.03 -10.70
N VAL A 155 -3.88 28.46 -9.80
CA VAL A 155 -2.83 27.49 -10.12
C VAL A 155 -3.43 26.14 -10.49
N LEU A 156 -2.90 25.56 -11.57
CA LEU A 156 -3.23 24.20 -12.01
C LEU A 156 -2.26 23.22 -11.36
N GLN A 157 -2.77 22.30 -10.55
CA GLN A 157 -2.01 21.19 -10.00
C GLN A 157 -2.63 19.86 -10.44
N TRP A 158 -1.84 18.79 -10.45
CA TRP A 158 -2.35 17.43 -10.66
C TRP A 158 -2.22 16.69 -9.33
N VAL A 159 -3.29 16.54 -8.58
CA VAL A 159 -3.27 15.94 -7.23
C VAL A 159 -3.80 14.50 -7.25
N PRO A 160 -3.46 13.65 -6.28
CA PRO A 160 -4.13 12.36 -6.09
C PRO A 160 -5.66 12.52 -5.98
N ALA A 161 -6.42 11.63 -6.61
CA ALA A 161 -7.88 11.72 -6.66
C ALA A 161 -8.54 11.54 -5.28
N ASP A 162 -7.84 10.93 -4.32
CA ASP A 162 -8.24 10.78 -2.92
C ASP A 162 -7.92 11.98 -2.02
N TRP A 163 -7.38 13.05 -2.60
CA TRP A 163 -7.25 14.36 -1.95
C TRP A 163 -8.49 15.25 -2.09
N LEU A 164 -9.49 14.85 -2.88
CA LEU A 164 -10.78 15.56 -2.91
C LEU A 164 -11.51 15.44 -1.56
N THR A 165 -12.46 16.34 -1.29
CA THR A 165 -13.36 16.28 -0.12
C THR A 165 -14.73 16.92 -0.43
N PRO A 166 -15.82 16.55 0.26
CA PRO A 166 -15.98 15.40 1.16
C PRO A 166 -16.47 14.13 0.42
N ALA A 167 -17.20 14.27 -0.69
CA ALA A 167 -17.94 13.17 -1.35
C ALA A 167 -17.54 13.02 -2.83
N TRP A 168 -16.31 12.57 -3.05
CA TRP A 168 -15.71 12.36 -4.38
C TRP A 168 -15.66 10.89 -4.81
N LYS A 169 -15.69 9.96 -3.87
CA LYS A 169 -15.67 8.51 -4.14
C LYS A 169 -17.06 7.90 -4.13
N THR A 170 -17.26 6.90 -4.97
CA THR A 170 -18.38 5.95 -4.83
C THR A 170 -18.01 4.81 -3.86
N ALA A 171 -18.90 3.84 -3.67
CA ALA A 171 -18.59 2.58 -2.98
C ALA A 171 -17.86 1.55 -3.87
N GLU A 172 -17.70 1.82 -5.17
CA GLU A 172 -17.04 0.92 -6.12
C GLU A 172 -15.51 1.07 -6.05
N LEU A 173 -14.83 -0.06 -5.81
CA LEU A 173 -13.38 -0.13 -5.77
C LEU A 173 -12.78 -0.28 -7.18
N LEU A 174 -11.71 0.46 -7.44
CA LEU A 174 -10.91 0.27 -8.66
C LEU A 174 -10.21 -1.10 -8.63
N VAL A 175 -10.13 -1.77 -9.78
CA VAL A 175 -9.48 -3.09 -9.90
C VAL A 175 -8.00 -3.03 -9.51
N ASP A 176 -7.37 -1.86 -9.66
CA ASP A 176 -6.01 -1.52 -9.26
C ASP A 176 -5.66 -1.91 -7.82
N ASN A 177 -6.63 -1.94 -6.89
CA ASN A 177 -6.41 -2.39 -5.51
C ASN A 177 -5.86 -3.83 -5.45
N GLN A 178 -6.14 -4.68 -6.44
CA GLN A 178 -5.59 -6.04 -6.55
C GLN A 178 -4.05 -6.04 -6.68
N MET A 179 -3.43 -4.94 -7.11
CA MET A 179 -1.97 -4.79 -7.10
C MET A 179 -1.38 -4.70 -5.69
N HIS A 180 -2.20 -4.44 -4.68
CA HIS A 180 -1.78 -4.33 -3.28
C HIS A 180 -2.45 -5.40 -2.39
N GLN A 181 -3.01 -6.45 -2.99
CA GLN A 181 -3.57 -7.58 -2.26
C GLN A 181 -2.54 -8.69 -2.05
N ALA A 182 -2.44 -9.15 -0.80
CA ALA A 182 -1.60 -10.26 -0.35
C ALA A 182 -2.38 -11.14 0.64
N PRO A 183 -2.05 -12.44 0.82
CA PRO A 183 -2.81 -13.34 1.69
C PRO A 183 -2.87 -12.94 3.17
N PHE A 184 -1.94 -12.10 3.63
CA PHE A 184 -1.88 -11.53 4.97
C PHE A 184 -1.43 -10.07 4.89
N PRO A 185 -1.71 -9.24 5.91
CA PRO A 185 -1.13 -7.90 6.04
C PRO A 185 0.40 -7.99 5.90
N THR A 186 0.97 -7.26 4.95
CA THR A 186 2.38 -7.41 4.56
C THR A 186 2.99 -6.05 4.27
N VAL A 187 4.20 -5.83 4.77
CA VAL A 187 5.01 -4.63 4.51
C VAL A 187 6.15 -5.01 3.58
N HIS A 188 6.25 -4.34 2.42
CA HIS A 188 7.40 -4.47 1.51
C HIS A 188 8.39 -3.33 1.76
N LEU A 189 9.60 -3.70 2.17
CA LEU A 189 10.73 -2.80 2.38
C LEU A 189 11.63 -2.81 1.15
N ILE A 190 11.82 -1.63 0.56
CA ILE A 190 12.64 -1.43 -0.64
C ILE A 190 13.67 -0.33 -0.35
N ARG A 191 14.92 -0.48 -0.81
CA ARG A 191 15.94 0.57 -0.63
C ARG A 191 15.70 1.71 -1.61
N ARG A 192 15.69 2.97 -1.14
CA ARG A 192 15.45 4.14 -2.01
C ARG A 192 16.45 4.26 -3.17
N LYS A 193 17.71 3.89 -2.96
CA LYS A 193 18.74 3.82 -4.02
C LYS A 193 18.37 2.86 -5.17
N ASP A 194 17.67 1.77 -4.88
CA ASP A 194 17.27 0.77 -5.89
C ASP A 194 16.04 1.29 -6.66
N LEU A 195 15.13 1.99 -5.97
CA LEU A 195 14.02 2.72 -6.60
C LEU A 195 14.53 3.83 -7.53
N ALA A 196 15.53 4.60 -7.10
CA ALA A 196 16.19 5.62 -7.92
C ALA A 196 16.85 5.00 -9.16
N THR A 197 17.48 3.83 -9.02
CA THR A 197 18.10 3.09 -10.13
C THR A 197 17.06 2.58 -11.13
N VAL A 198 15.89 2.11 -10.67
CA VAL A 198 14.79 1.73 -11.58
C VAL A 198 14.15 2.96 -12.24
N LYS A 199 14.02 4.09 -11.54
CA LYS A 199 13.56 5.36 -12.13
C LYS A 199 14.54 5.89 -13.19
N SER A 200 15.85 5.86 -12.94
CA SER A 200 16.84 6.35 -13.91
C SER A 200 17.00 5.42 -15.13
N SER A 201 17.01 4.10 -14.91
CA SER A 201 17.15 3.12 -16.00
C SER A 201 15.93 2.96 -16.90
N ARG A 202 14.73 3.31 -16.42
CA ARG A 202 13.49 3.20 -17.21
C ARG A 202 13.01 4.52 -17.82
N GLY A 203 13.63 5.66 -17.49
CA GLY A 203 13.10 6.98 -17.82
C GLY A 203 12.20 7.52 -16.71
N GLY A 204 12.02 8.85 -16.68
CA GLY A 204 11.47 9.59 -15.54
C GLY A 204 9.98 9.34 -15.22
N TYR A 205 9.33 10.35 -14.63
CA TYR A 205 7.94 10.26 -14.15
C TYR A 205 6.96 9.67 -15.19
N GLU A 206 7.10 10.05 -16.46
CA GLU A 206 6.30 9.55 -17.58
C GLU A 206 6.30 8.02 -17.72
N VAL A 207 7.41 7.35 -17.39
CA VAL A 207 7.50 5.88 -17.52
C VAL A 207 6.87 5.18 -16.33
N VAL A 208 6.90 5.79 -15.14
CA VAL A 208 6.10 5.31 -14.00
C VAL A 208 4.61 5.46 -14.30
N ALA A 209 4.17 6.63 -14.78
CA ALA A 209 2.77 6.89 -15.11
C ALA A 209 2.25 5.97 -16.25
N SER A 210 3.04 5.76 -17.31
CA SER A 210 2.65 4.85 -18.40
C SER A 210 2.63 3.37 -17.96
N LEU A 211 3.53 2.96 -17.07
CA LEU A 211 3.51 1.62 -16.49
C LEU A 211 2.29 1.39 -15.61
N GLN A 212 1.91 2.37 -14.78
CA GLN A 212 0.66 2.33 -14.03
C GLN A 212 -0.53 2.19 -14.99
N ALA A 213 -0.62 3.02 -16.04
CA ALA A 213 -1.72 2.97 -17.00
C ALA A 213 -1.82 1.62 -17.72
N ARG A 214 -0.67 1.04 -18.11
CA ARG A 214 -0.57 -0.32 -18.66
C ARG A 214 -1.10 -1.36 -17.67
N ASN A 215 -0.71 -1.29 -16.40
CA ASN A 215 -1.12 -2.24 -15.38
C ASN A 215 -2.64 -2.17 -15.10
N SER A 216 -3.19 -0.96 -14.96
CA SER A 216 -4.63 -0.74 -14.79
C SER A 216 -5.43 -1.35 -15.94
N GLN A 217 -5.03 -1.07 -17.18
CA GLN A 217 -5.67 -1.62 -18.38
C GLN A 217 -5.55 -3.15 -18.46
N TYR A 218 -4.41 -3.71 -18.06
CA TYR A 218 -4.19 -5.15 -18.05
C TYR A 218 -5.08 -5.86 -17.00
N LEU A 219 -5.21 -5.31 -15.81
CA LEU A 219 -6.12 -5.84 -14.77
C LEU A 219 -7.60 -5.72 -15.16
N GLN A 220 -8.00 -4.64 -15.82
CA GLN A 220 -9.35 -4.50 -16.38
C GLN A 220 -9.65 -5.58 -17.44
N LYS A 221 -8.67 -5.94 -18.28
CA LYS A 221 -8.78 -7.05 -19.24
C LYS A 221 -8.92 -8.40 -18.53
N LEU A 222 -8.01 -8.73 -17.60
CA LEU A 222 -8.09 -9.98 -16.82
C LEU A 222 -9.47 -10.16 -16.17
N ARG A 223 -9.97 -9.13 -15.49
CA ARG A 223 -11.30 -9.17 -14.84
C ARG A 223 -12.45 -9.34 -15.86
N SER A 224 -12.28 -8.82 -17.08
CA SER A 224 -13.26 -9.00 -18.16
C SER A 224 -13.24 -10.43 -18.70
N ASP A 225 -12.06 -11.02 -18.87
CA ASP A 225 -11.87 -12.39 -19.32
C ASP A 225 -12.33 -13.42 -18.25
N ASP A 226 -12.10 -13.14 -16.97
CA ASP A 226 -12.66 -13.89 -15.83
C ASP A 226 -14.21 -13.84 -15.84
N CYS A 227 -14.81 -12.66 -16.07
CA CYS A 227 -16.27 -12.53 -16.18
C CYS A 227 -16.84 -13.26 -17.41
N MET A 228 -16.11 -13.30 -18.52
CA MET A 228 -16.49 -14.04 -19.72
C MET A 228 -16.34 -15.56 -19.54
N THR A 229 -15.34 -16.01 -18.77
CA THR A 229 -15.18 -17.43 -18.43
C THR A 229 -16.19 -17.90 -17.38
N GLU A 230 -16.54 -17.12 -16.35
CA GLU A 230 -17.67 -17.44 -15.46
C GLU A 230 -19.00 -17.55 -16.24
N LYS A 231 -19.25 -16.64 -17.18
CA LYS A 231 -20.42 -16.73 -18.08
C LYS A 231 -20.36 -17.93 -19.02
N ALA A 232 -19.19 -18.33 -19.51
CA ALA A 232 -19.03 -19.53 -20.34
C ALA A 232 -19.21 -20.83 -19.52
N VAL A 233 -18.67 -20.89 -18.30
CA VAL A 233 -18.83 -22.03 -17.38
C VAL A 233 -20.29 -22.21 -16.97
N SER A 234 -21.10 -21.13 -16.93
CA SER A 234 -22.56 -21.23 -16.76
C SER A 234 -23.31 -21.93 -17.91
N ARG A 235 -22.63 -22.26 -19.03
CA ARG A 235 -23.22 -22.90 -20.21
C ARG A 235 -22.51 -24.16 -20.72
N SER A 236 -21.37 -24.58 -20.16
CA SER A 236 -20.75 -25.86 -20.56
C SER A 236 -19.92 -26.54 -19.47
N GLU A 237 -20.39 -27.75 -19.10
CA GLU A 237 -19.66 -28.89 -18.54
C GLU A 237 -18.92 -28.79 -17.19
N GLN A 238 -19.28 -29.73 -16.31
CA GLN A 238 -18.52 -30.12 -15.12
C GLN A 238 -17.12 -30.64 -15.48
N LYS A 239 -16.04 -29.91 -15.14
CA LYS A 239 -14.68 -30.50 -15.09
C LYS A 239 -13.93 -30.12 -13.80
N LYS A 240 -13.78 -31.17 -12.96
CA LYS A 240 -12.88 -31.45 -11.83
C LYS A 240 -12.17 -30.27 -11.09
N PRO A 241 -12.24 -30.22 -9.74
CA PRO A 241 -11.53 -29.20 -8.97
C PRO A 241 -10.01 -29.37 -9.00
N PHE A 242 -9.29 -28.26 -9.18
CA PHE A 242 -7.84 -28.21 -8.99
C PHE A 242 -7.48 -28.31 -7.51
N LYS A 243 -6.53 -29.20 -7.17
CA LYS A 243 -6.00 -29.33 -5.80
C LYS A 243 -5.00 -28.21 -5.51
N TYR A 244 -5.32 -27.33 -4.55
CA TYR A 244 -4.28 -26.67 -3.77
C TYR A 244 -3.77 -27.63 -2.70
N VAL A 245 -2.49 -28.01 -2.78
CA VAL A 245 -1.82 -28.75 -1.69
C VAL A 245 -1.20 -27.74 -0.73
N VAL A 246 -1.95 -27.39 0.31
CA VAL A 246 -1.38 -26.76 1.50
C VAL A 246 -0.84 -27.88 2.38
N SER A 247 0.48 -28.11 2.37
CA SER A 247 1.11 -29.06 3.29
C SER A 247 1.20 -28.47 4.69
N CYS A 248 0.08 -28.49 5.42
CA CYS A 248 0.03 -28.17 6.83
C CYS A 248 0.49 -29.40 7.64
N SER A 249 1.78 -29.48 7.95
CA SER A 249 2.34 -30.53 8.79
C SER A 249 2.03 -30.27 10.26
N LEU A 250 0.78 -30.55 10.65
CA LEU A 250 0.38 -30.76 12.04
C LEU A 250 1.09 -32.00 12.59
N LEU A 251 2.04 -31.80 13.48
CA LEU A 251 2.43 -32.81 14.47
C LEU A 251 2.00 -32.30 15.85
N ALA A 252 0.84 -32.77 16.28
CA ALA A 252 0.46 -32.75 17.69
C ALA A 252 1.21 -33.88 18.42
N LEU A 253 1.58 -33.63 19.68
CA LEU A 253 1.49 -34.55 20.83
C LEU A 253 2.28 -33.95 22.02
N GLY A 254 1.69 -33.91 23.23
CA GLY A 254 2.44 -33.73 24.48
C GLY A 254 2.17 -32.49 25.35
N GLU A 255 0.93 -32.27 25.78
CA GLU A 255 0.66 -31.75 27.16
C GLU A 255 0.86 -32.93 28.14
N PRO A 256 1.25 -32.73 29.44
CA PRO A 256 0.49 -31.84 30.31
C PRO A 256 1.18 -31.11 31.50
N LEU A 257 0.48 -30.06 31.97
CA LEU A 257 0.17 -29.72 33.38
C LEU A 257 1.14 -28.95 34.34
N VAL A 258 0.47 -28.09 35.14
CA VAL A 258 0.78 -27.51 36.48
C VAL A 258 1.34 -26.06 36.57
N SER A 259 0.39 -25.13 36.76
CA SER A 259 0.28 -24.06 37.79
C SER A 259 1.48 -23.21 38.25
N VAL A 260 1.26 -21.89 38.42
CA VAL A 260 1.08 -21.19 39.73
C VAL A 260 1.01 -19.65 39.54
N LEU A 261 -0.03 -19.00 40.11
CA LEU A 261 -0.18 -17.66 40.74
C LEU A 261 0.78 -16.47 40.39
N PHE A 262 0.42 -15.17 40.46
CA PHE A 262 -0.85 -14.40 40.63
C PHE A 262 -0.55 -12.89 40.32
N LEU A 263 -1.59 -12.04 40.37
CA LEU A 263 -1.63 -10.60 40.74
C LEU A 263 -0.35 -9.93 41.30
N ALA A 264 -0.06 -8.62 41.10
CA ALA A 264 -0.84 -7.47 40.60
C ALA A 264 0.12 -6.46 39.87
N GLU A 265 -0.12 -5.16 39.63
CA GLU A 265 -1.20 -4.19 39.96
C GLU A 265 -1.27 -3.05 38.90
N LEU A 266 -1.84 -1.88 39.24
CA LEU A 266 -2.12 -0.73 38.35
C LEU A 266 -1.57 0.62 38.87
N LEU A 267 -1.00 1.42 37.94
CA LEU A 267 -1.19 2.88 37.75
C LEU A 267 -0.63 3.97 38.72
N LEU A 268 -0.65 5.20 38.17
CA LEU A 268 -0.38 6.56 38.70
C LEU A 268 1.12 6.92 38.93
N GLN A 269 1.64 8.12 38.62
CA GLN A 269 1.20 9.34 37.88
C GLN A 269 2.49 10.09 37.44
N ALA A 270 2.70 10.59 36.21
CA ALA A 270 2.07 11.69 35.45
C ALA A 270 2.75 13.09 35.62
N LYS A 271 2.88 13.82 34.48
CA LYS A 271 3.44 15.20 34.27
C LYS A 271 4.98 15.33 34.40
N ALA A 272 5.72 16.12 33.60
CA ALA A 272 5.52 16.80 32.30
C ALA A 272 6.94 17.24 31.78
N ALA A 273 7.20 18.00 30.69
CA ALA A 273 6.36 18.73 29.74
C ALA A 273 7.09 19.01 28.39
N SER A 274 6.33 19.05 27.29
CA SER A 274 6.45 19.97 26.12
C SER A 274 7.71 20.06 25.23
N VAL A 275 7.45 20.44 23.96
CA VAL A 275 8.31 21.10 22.95
C VAL A 275 8.94 20.19 21.87
N LEU A 276 8.64 20.57 20.61
CA LEU A 276 9.08 20.01 19.32
C LEU A 276 8.56 18.58 18.97
N GLY A 277 7.99 18.31 17.80
CA GLY A 277 7.63 19.21 16.69
C GLY A 277 8.16 18.82 15.32
N THR A 278 8.03 17.55 14.91
CA THR A 278 8.04 17.09 13.51
C THR A 278 7.08 15.90 13.37
N SER A 279 6.43 15.77 12.21
CA SER A 279 5.61 14.61 11.84
C SER A 279 5.54 14.54 10.32
N GLU A 280 6.60 14.02 9.71
CA GLU A 280 6.69 13.83 8.25
C GLU A 280 5.97 12.54 7.85
N SER A 281 5.15 12.60 6.80
CA SER A 281 4.27 11.47 6.43
C SER A 281 3.88 11.42 4.95
N TRP A 282 4.75 10.78 4.17
CA TRP A 282 4.39 9.76 3.18
C TRP A 282 3.37 10.13 2.09
N ASP A 283 3.81 10.78 0.99
CA ASP A 283 3.08 10.68 -0.30
C ASP A 283 3.98 10.57 -1.57
N VAL A 284 5.16 9.93 -1.46
CA VAL A 284 6.11 9.73 -2.59
C VAL A 284 6.21 8.26 -3.10
N PHE A 285 5.16 7.44 -2.93
CA PHE A 285 5.14 6.05 -3.45
C PHE A 285 3.84 5.61 -4.13
N LEU A 286 3.44 6.30 -5.21
CA LEU A 286 2.63 5.73 -6.29
C LEU A 286 3.17 6.12 -7.68
#